data_AF-A0A848VRJ2-F1
#
_entry.id   AF-A0A848VRJ2-F1
#
_cell.length_a   1.000
_cell.length_b   1.000
_cell.length_c   1.000
_cell.angle_alpha   90.00
_cell.angle_beta   90.00
_cell.angle_gamma   90.00
#
_symmetry.space_group_name_H-M   'P 1'
#
loop_
_entity.id
_entity.type
_entity.pdbx_description
1 polymer ?
#
loop_
_entity_poly.entity_id
_entity_poly.type
_entity_poly.pdbx_seq_one_letter_code
_entity_poly.pdbx_strand_id
1 'polypeptide(L)'
;SGPDLLAQAPDAERRDLGGQVVIPGLIDAHAHVRNLATMRLAADLTGTQSVAEIIERLKALETGLSEDAWLLGRGWDQNDWSNTEFPTRYDLDTAFPDRPVWLERIDGHAMWANSAAIRLAGEQRIQDAEDTLGGKVLRDANGVPTGVFIDNAEQLIAEVVPPFDEADLERGLEEALREMARFGITGVHEAGADVPFLDRVKRFIDEDRFTIRLYAMTEPGPSFEAYCNNHLMEYGGKLTVRSVKMYLDGALGSRGAALLEDYSDDPGNRGLMRTSPEDYAQLVREALACGYQVNSHAIGDAGNRLLLDTYEAAGIQPDQRHRNEHTQIVALEDLPRHAEMGIIASMQPTHATSDMYWAEDRVGPGRIRGAYAWRSLLDSGARLALGSDFPVEQVDPLLGFYAAVTRQDASSWPEGGWYPGEALTRQEALRGFTVDAAYAAFQEESLGSLSPGKWADFVVLDGDIMSAPGPDILDVEVVETWLGGERVYSR
;
A
#
# COMPACT_ATOMS: atom_id res chain seq x y z
N SER A 1 32.54 16.81 -16.10
CA SER A 1 33.32 16.52 -14.88
C SER A 1 33.05 17.63 -13.85
N GLY A 2 33.30 17.40 -12.56
CA GLY A 2 33.02 18.38 -11.48
C GLY A 2 33.58 19.81 -11.69
N PRO A 3 34.78 20.00 -12.27
CA PRO A 3 35.34 21.34 -12.51
C PRO A 3 34.51 22.20 -13.49
N ASP A 4 33.88 21.59 -14.49
CA ASP A 4 33.05 22.32 -15.48
C ASP A 4 31.71 22.78 -14.87
N LEU A 5 31.14 22.02 -13.93
CA LEU A 5 29.90 22.39 -13.24
C LEU A 5 30.12 23.56 -12.28
N LEU A 6 31.24 23.58 -11.54
CA LEU A 6 31.60 24.68 -10.64
C LEU A 6 31.89 25.99 -11.39
N ALA A 7 32.38 25.90 -12.64
CA ALA A 7 32.54 27.06 -13.50
C ALA A 7 31.19 27.59 -14.03
N GLN A 8 30.19 26.72 -14.21
CA GLN A 8 28.84 27.08 -14.65
C GLN A 8 27.97 27.65 -13.53
N ALA A 9 28.27 27.34 -12.26
CA ALA A 9 27.56 27.84 -11.08
C ALA A 9 28.56 28.34 -10.00
N PRO A 10 29.28 29.45 -10.26
CA PRO A 10 30.35 29.94 -9.37
C PRO A 10 29.84 30.36 -7.98
N ASP A 11 28.57 30.77 -7.89
CA ASP A 11 27.91 31.21 -6.66
C ASP A 11 27.13 30.10 -5.94
N ALA A 12 27.17 28.85 -6.44
CA ALA A 12 26.49 27.74 -5.80
C ALA A 12 27.11 27.40 -4.44
N GLU A 13 26.25 27.04 -3.48
CA GLU A 13 26.69 26.51 -2.20
C GLU A 13 27.47 25.21 -2.40
N ARG A 14 28.63 25.11 -1.75
CA ARG A 14 29.45 23.90 -1.76
C ARG A 14 29.28 23.18 -0.44
N ARG A 15 28.80 21.94 -0.51
CA ARG A 15 28.62 21.08 0.64
C ARG A 15 29.53 19.85 0.53
N ASP A 16 30.37 19.66 1.54
CA ASP A 16 31.12 18.42 1.72
C ASP A 16 30.28 17.50 2.61
N LEU A 17 29.91 16.33 2.10
CA LEU A 17 29.09 15.35 2.80
C LEU A 17 29.94 14.39 3.66
N GLY A 18 31.26 14.61 3.77
CA GLY A 18 32.09 13.90 4.75
C GLY A 18 32.17 12.39 4.56
N GLY A 19 31.93 11.89 3.33
CA GLY A 19 31.91 10.46 3.01
C GLY A 19 30.53 9.79 3.08
N GLN A 20 29.48 10.53 3.40
CA GLN A 20 28.09 10.07 3.29
C GLN A 20 27.72 9.74 1.84
N VAL A 21 26.70 8.91 1.68
CA VAL A 21 26.29 8.37 0.38
C VAL A 21 25.10 9.15 -0.15
N VAL A 22 25.13 9.50 -1.43
CA VAL A 22 24.00 10.13 -2.12
C VAL A 22 23.37 9.13 -3.07
N ILE A 23 22.06 8.91 -2.92
CA ILE A 23 21.25 8.10 -3.83
C ILE A 23 20.13 8.95 -4.44
N PRO A 24 19.53 8.56 -5.58
CA PRO A 24 18.32 9.20 -6.07
C PRO A 24 17.22 9.19 -5.00
N GLY A 25 16.35 10.20 -5.03
CA GLY A 25 15.18 10.27 -4.16
C GLY A 25 14.35 8.99 -4.22
N LEU A 26 13.98 8.45 -3.06
CA LEU A 26 13.23 7.20 -3.00
C LEU A 26 11.77 7.46 -3.39
N ILE A 27 11.23 6.55 -4.20
CA ILE A 27 9.85 6.56 -4.68
C ILE A 27 9.17 5.30 -4.19
N ASP A 28 8.13 5.46 -3.38
CA ASP A 28 7.26 4.36 -3.03
C ASP A 28 6.22 4.16 -4.15
N ALA A 29 6.32 3.04 -4.88
CA ALA A 29 5.49 2.83 -6.04
C ALA A 29 4.03 2.46 -5.74
N HIS A 30 3.67 2.22 -4.49
CA HIS A 30 2.30 1.94 -4.05
C HIS A 30 2.16 2.18 -2.56
N ALA A 31 1.42 3.22 -2.18
CA ALA A 31 1.09 3.48 -0.78
C ALA A 31 -0.20 4.28 -0.63
N HIS A 32 -0.57 4.54 0.63
CA HIS A 32 -1.79 5.25 1.02
C HIS A 32 -1.45 6.42 1.95
N VAL A 33 -0.97 7.53 1.40
CA VAL A 33 -0.68 8.80 2.11
C VAL A 33 -1.93 9.31 2.83
N ARG A 34 -3.12 9.18 2.23
CA ARG A 34 -4.38 9.54 2.90
C ARG A 34 -4.57 8.74 4.19
N ASN A 35 -4.30 7.44 4.14
CA ASN A 35 -4.48 6.55 5.29
C ASN A 35 -3.37 6.76 6.34
N LEU A 36 -2.13 7.03 5.91
CA LEU A 36 -1.06 7.41 6.83
C LEU A 36 -1.40 8.70 7.60
N ALA A 37 -1.98 9.69 6.90
CA ALA A 37 -2.41 10.95 7.50
C ALA A 37 -3.53 10.76 8.54
N THR A 38 -4.44 9.81 8.34
CA THR A 38 -5.53 9.53 9.30
C THR A 38 -5.15 8.54 10.38
N MET A 39 -4.12 7.71 10.18
CA MET A 39 -3.71 6.68 11.13
C MET A 39 -3.44 7.24 12.54
N ARG A 40 -2.84 8.43 12.64
CA ARG A 40 -2.54 9.09 13.93
C ARG A 40 -3.79 9.68 14.63
N LEU A 41 -4.90 9.81 13.91
CA LEU A 41 -6.20 10.20 14.46
C LEU A 41 -6.96 8.98 15.06
N ALA A 42 -6.42 7.78 14.85
CA ALA A 42 -6.94 6.52 15.34
C ALA A 42 -5.90 5.85 16.26
N ALA A 43 -6.33 4.80 16.97
CA ALA A 43 -5.41 3.97 17.73
C ALA A 43 -4.55 3.13 16.77
N ASP A 44 -3.22 3.24 16.90
CA ASP A 44 -2.30 2.29 16.29
C ASP A 44 -2.36 0.95 17.03
N LEU A 45 -2.82 -0.09 16.35
CA LEU A 45 -2.99 -1.45 16.86
C LEU A 45 -1.93 -2.42 16.32
N THR A 46 -0.96 -1.93 15.54
CA THR A 46 0.12 -2.72 14.95
C THR A 46 0.96 -3.40 16.03
N GLY A 47 1.28 -4.67 15.81
CA GLY A 47 2.10 -5.50 16.70
C GLY A 47 1.44 -5.90 18.02
N THR A 48 0.13 -5.67 18.19
CA THR A 48 -0.61 -6.18 19.34
C THR A 48 -0.64 -7.70 19.34
N GLN A 49 -0.35 -8.32 20.49
CA GLN A 49 -0.27 -9.77 20.64
C GLN A 49 -1.55 -10.39 21.23
N SER A 50 -2.54 -9.54 21.57
CA SER A 50 -3.83 -9.98 22.11
C SER A 50 -4.89 -8.88 22.05
N VAL A 51 -6.16 -9.31 22.16
CA VAL A 51 -7.31 -8.41 22.36
C VAL A 51 -7.17 -7.52 23.59
N ALA A 52 -6.52 -8.01 24.66
CA ALA A 52 -6.32 -7.22 25.88
C ALA A 52 -5.43 -5.99 25.63
N GLU A 53 -4.38 -6.14 24.82
CA GLU A 53 -3.52 -5.02 24.41
C GLU A 53 -4.26 -4.02 23.52
N ILE A 54 -5.13 -4.50 22.62
CA ILE A 54 -6.01 -3.62 21.84
C ILE A 54 -6.87 -2.77 22.78
N ILE A 55 -7.53 -3.39 23.75
CA ILE A 55 -8.37 -2.67 24.73
C ILE A 55 -7.55 -1.63 25.51
N GLU A 56 -6.30 -1.94 25.88
CA GLU A 56 -5.40 -0.99 26.55
C GLU A 56 -5.10 0.23 25.67
N ARG A 57 -4.73 0.02 24.40
CA ARG A 57 -4.45 1.11 23.46
C ARG A 57 -5.69 1.97 23.19
N LEU A 58 -6.86 1.35 23.06
CA LEU A 58 -8.13 2.06 22.89
C LEU A 58 -8.48 2.91 24.13
N LYS A 59 -8.28 2.37 25.35
CA LYS A 59 -8.48 3.14 26.58
C LYS A 59 -7.51 4.32 26.70
N ALA A 60 -6.29 4.18 26.19
CA ALA A 60 -5.34 5.29 26.16
C ALA A 60 -5.84 6.42 25.23
N LEU A 61 -6.28 6.08 24.01
CA LEU A 61 -6.87 7.03 23.06
C LEU A 61 -8.13 7.70 23.63
N GLU A 62 -8.99 6.92 24.29
CA GLU A 62 -10.25 7.36 24.88
C GLU A 62 -10.12 8.59 25.79
N THR A 63 -9.00 8.72 26.52
CA THR A 63 -8.77 9.83 27.46
C THR A 63 -8.73 11.21 26.83
N GLY A 64 -8.46 11.30 25.52
CA GLY A 64 -8.39 12.55 24.76
C GLY A 64 -9.66 12.89 23.97
N LEU A 65 -10.66 12.01 23.96
CA LEU A 65 -11.83 12.12 23.10
C LEU A 65 -13.08 12.60 23.84
N SER A 66 -14.01 13.20 23.11
CA SER A 66 -15.32 13.59 23.67
C SER A 66 -16.17 12.37 24.00
N GLU A 67 -17.20 12.55 24.83
CA GLU A 67 -18.01 11.42 25.29
C GLU A 67 -18.71 10.65 24.15
N ASP A 68 -19.08 11.38 23.10
CA ASP A 68 -19.79 10.95 21.90
C ASP A 68 -18.89 10.52 20.73
N ALA A 69 -17.57 10.65 20.87
CA ALA A 69 -16.63 10.25 19.83
C ALA A 69 -16.58 8.73 19.62
N TRP A 70 -16.34 8.33 18.38
CA TRP A 70 -16.01 6.94 18.04
C TRP A 70 -14.58 6.61 18.45
N LEU A 71 -14.34 5.37 18.90
CA LEU A 71 -13.00 4.82 19.01
C LEU A 71 -12.64 4.15 17.70
N LEU A 72 -11.78 4.81 16.94
CA LEU A 72 -11.23 4.30 15.69
C LEU A 72 -9.84 3.72 15.96
N GLY A 73 -9.50 2.66 15.24
CA GLY A 73 -8.16 2.06 15.31
C GLY A 73 -7.81 1.33 14.02
N ARG A 74 -6.53 1.14 13.77
CA ARG A 74 -6.02 0.39 12.62
C ARG A 74 -4.81 -0.45 13.02
N GLY A 75 -4.63 -1.60 12.39
CA GLY A 75 -3.37 -2.36 12.45
C GLY A 75 -3.44 -3.66 13.24
N TRP A 76 -4.63 -4.08 13.68
CA TRP A 76 -4.73 -5.36 14.38
C TRP A 76 -4.50 -6.52 13.41
N ASP A 77 -3.82 -7.57 13.88
CA ASP A 77 -3.68 -8.83 13.14
C ASP A 77 -3.83 -9.99 14.12
N GLN A 78 -4.88 -10.78 13.97
CA GLN A 78 -5.10 -11.97 14.80
C GLN A 78 -4.08 -13.08 14.54
N ASN A 79 -3.37 -13.06 13.40
CA ASN A 79 -2.30 -14.02 13.13
C ASN A 79 -1.10 -13.84 14.07
N ASP A 80 -0.93 -12.66 14.67
CA ASP A 80 0.09 -12.40 15.69
C ASP A 80 -0.31 -12.94 17.07
N TRP A 81 -1.57 -13.34 17.25
CA TRP A 81 -2.08 -13.74 18.57
C TRP A 81 -1.95 -15.25 18.78
N SER A 82 -1.92 -15.66 20.05
CA SER A 82 -1.94 -17.09 20.39
C SER A 82 -3.20 -17.82 19.92
N ASN A 83 -4.32 -17.09 19.80
CA ASN A 83 -5.54 -17.56 19.16
C ASN A 83 -5.73 -16.77 17.85
N THR A 84 -5.63 -17.47 16.73
CA THR A 84 -5.70 -16.89 15.38
C THR A 84 -7.11 -16.84 14.80
N GLU A 85 -8.13 -17.22 15.58
CA GLU A 85 -9.52 -16.98 15.24
C GLU A 85 -9.83 -15.47 15.20
N PHE A 86 -10.75 -15.07 14.33
CA PHE A 86 -11.24 -13.70 14.31
C PHE A 86 -11.89 -13.31 15.65
N PRO A 87 -11.70 -12.07 16.12
CA PRO A 87 -12.34 -11.59 17.35
C PRO A 87 -13.85 -11.38 17.18
N THR A 88 -14.54 -11.06 18.27
CA THR A 88 -15.97 -10.79 18.27
C THR A 88 -16.31 -9.44 18.92
N ARG A 89 -17.46 -8.88 18.59
CA ARG A 89 -17.99 -7.62 19.14
C ARG A 89 -18.05 -7.66 20.67
N TYR A 90 -18.25 -8.84 21.25
CA TYR A 90 -18.37 -9.04 22.69
C TYR A 90 -17.06 -8.79 23.43
N ASP A 91 -15.90 -8.99 22.78
CA ASP A 91 -14.62 -8.69 23.40
C ASP A 91 -14.43 -7.17 23.58
N LEU A 92 -15.03 -6.35 22.70
CA LEU A 92 -15.06 -4.88 22.83
C LEU A 92 -16.18 -4.40 23.75
N ASP A 93 -17.36 -5.02 23.70
CA ASP A 93 -18.55 -4.59 24.49
C ASP A 93 -18.28 -4.55 26.00
N THR A 94 -17.41 -5.42 26.49
CA THR A 94 -17.02 -5.45 27.91
C THR A 94 -16.28 -4.18 28.33
N ALA A 95 -15.43 -3.63 27.46
CA ALA A 95 -14.66 -2.42 27.72
C ALA A 95 -15.40 -1.15 27.32
N PHE A 96 -16.19 -1.21 26.24
CA PHE A 96 -16.86 -0.07 25.62
C PHE A 96 -18.33 -0.42 25.30
N PRO A 97 -19.22 -0.48 26.30
CA PRO A 97 -20.61 -0.95 26.11
C PRO A 97 -21.48 0.02 25.30
N ASP A 98 -21.25 1.32 25.49
CA ASP A 98 -22.06 2.41 24.93
C ASP A 98 -21.31 3.23 23.87
N ARG A 99 -19.97 3.21 23.89
CA ARG A 99 -19.13 3.93 22.94
C ARG A 99 -18.93 3.11 21.67
N PRO A 100 -19.22 3.62 20.47
CA PRO A 100 -18.99 2.90 19.23
C PRO A 100 -17.49 2.72 18.97
N VAL A 101 -17.10 1.50 18.60
CA VAL A 101 -15.73 1.11 18.27
C VAL A 101 -15.70 0.53 16.86
N TRP A 102 -14.73 0.96 16.05
CA TRP A 102 -14.54 0.50 14.68
C TRP A 102 -13.05 0.38 14.34
N LEU A 103 -12.58 -0.85 14.18
CA LEU A 103 -11.15 -1.16 14.08
C LEU A 103 -10.81 -1.85 12.77
N GLU A 104 -9.86 -1.29 12.03
CA GLU A 104 -9.37 -1.84 10.76
C GLU A 104 -8.22 -2.81 10.97
N ARG A 105 -8.31 -3.99 10.34
CA ARG A 105 -7.22 -4.98 10.33
C ARG A 105 -6.03 -4.42 9.56
N ILE A 106 -4.82 -4.88 9.84
CA ILE A 106 -3.59 -4.38 9.21
C ILE A 106 -3.65 -4.36 7.67
N ASP A 107 -4.24 -5.39 7.06
CA ASP A 107 -4.40 -5.51 5.60
C ASP A 107 -5.53 -4.66 5.00
N GLY A 108 -6.36 -4.01 5.83
CA GLY A 108 -7.50 -3.21 5.34
C GLY A 108 -8.63 -4.02 4.70
N HIS A 109 -8.65 -5.36 4.88
CA HIS A 109 -9.67 -6.24 4.30
C HIS A 109 -10.63 -6.84 5.33
N ALA A 110 -10.48 -6.49 6.60
CA ALA A 110 -11.39 -6.87 7.67
C ALA A 110 -11.56 -5.74 8.68
N MET A 111 -12.79 -5.54 9.12
CA MET A 111 -13.15 -4.54 10.11
C MET A 111 -13.80 -5.18 11.32
N TRP A 112 -13.57 -4.62 12.50
CA TRP A 112 -14.10 -5.12 13.77
C TRP A 112 -14.88 -4.03 14.49
N ALA A 113 -16.20 -4.23 14.59
CA ALA A 113 -17.14 -3.37 15.31
C ALA A 113 -17.57 -3.98 16.64
N ASN A 114 -17.87 -3.12 17.62
CA ASN A 114 -18.63 -3.51 18.80
C ASN A 114 -20.15 -3.40 18.58
N SER A 115 -20.94 -3.80 19.57
CA SER A 115 -22.40 -3.72 19.50
C SER A 115 -22.92 -2.27 19.43
N ALA A 116 -22.22 -1.29 20.02
CA ALA A 116 -22.63 0.12 19.94
C ALA A 116 -22.56 0.66 18.51
N ALA A 117 -21.49 0.37 17.76
CA ALA A 117 -21.37 0.72 16.35
C ALA A 117 -22.45 0.03 15.50
N ILE A 118 -22.70 -1.27 15.73
CA ILE A 118 -23.77 -2.01 15.04
C ILE A 118 -25.17 -1.41 15.30
N ARG A 119 -25.45 -0.95 16.53
CA ARG A 119 -26.73 -0.28 16.85
C ARG A 119 -26.90 1.01 16.05
N LEU A 120 -25.84 1.79 15.87
CA LEU A 120 -25.88 3.03 15.08
C LEU A 120 -26.12 2.75 13.59
N ALA A 121 -25.54 1.68 13.05
CA ALA A 121 -25.79 1.22 11.68
C ALA A 121 -27.18 0.58 11.48
N GLY A 122 -27.85 0.23 12.58
CA GLY A 122 -29.16 -0.43 12.61
C GLY A 122 -29.01 -1.94 12.80
N GLU A 123 -29.24 -2.43 14.02
CA GLU A 123 -29.01 -3.84 14.40
C GLU A 123 -29.78 -4.84 13.52
N GLN A 124 -31.05 -4.55 13.19
CA GLN A 124 -31.84 -5.41 12.30
C GLN A 124 -31.29 -5.40 10.86
N ARG A 125 -30.81 -4.25 10.36
CA ARG A 125 -30.18 -4.13 9.03
C ARG A 125 -28.96 -5.03 8.96
N ILE A 126 -28.12 -5.03 9.99
CA ILE A 126 -26.92 -5.89 10.05
C ILE A 126 -27.29 -7.36 10.24
N GLN A 127 -28.29 -7.66 11.09
CA GLN A 127 -28.76 -9.02 11.30
C GLN A 127 -29.26 -9.66 10.00
N ASP A 128 -30.02 -8.91 9.19
CA ASP A 128 -30.64 -9.38 7.95
C ASP A 128 -29.74 -9.19 6.72
N ALA A 129 -28.58 -8.56 6.86
CA ALA A 129 -27.66 -8.34 5.75
C ALA A 129 -27.21 -9.68 5.16
N GLU A 130 -27.56 -9.92 3.90
CA GLU A 130 -27.01 -11.01 3.12
C GLU A 130 -25.57 -10.70 2.72
N ASP A 131 -24.75 -11.74 2.57
CA ASP A 131 -23.40 -11.57 2.00
C ASP A 131 -23.53 -11.00 0.59
N THR A 132 -22.84 -9.88 0.33
CA THR A 132 -22.85 -9.19 -0.96
C THR A 132 -21.77 -9.74 -1.87
N LEU A 133 -21.80 -9.38 -3.16
CA LEU A 133 -20.64 -9.61 -4.01
C LEU A 133 -19.41 -8.95 -3.35
N GLY A 134 -18.37 -9.76 -3.12
CA GLY A 134 -17.12 -9.27 -2.55
C GLY A 134 -17.21 -8.80 -1.11
N GLY A 135 -18.23 -9.18 -0.34
CA GLY A 135 -18.37 -8.76 1.05
C GLY A 135 -19.02 -9.83 1.90
N LYS A 136 -18.48 -10.06 3.10
CA LYS A 136 -18.97 -11.10 4.00
C LYS A 136 -19.11 -10.58 5.43
N VAL A 137 -20.25 -10.83 6.06
CA VAL A 137 -20.43 -10.60 7.50
C VAL A 137 -20.13 -11.90 8.22
N LEU A 138 -19.09 -11.94 9.07
CA LEU A 138 -18.83 -13.13 9.86
C LEU A 138 -19.93 -13.33 10.90
N ARG A 139 -20.43 -14.55 10.99
CA ARG A 139 -21.56 -14.93 11.85
C ARG A 139 -21.20 -16.14 12.70
N ASP A 140 -21.72 -16.17 13.91
CA ASP A 140 -21.57 -17.30 14.82
C ASP A 140 -22.44 -18.51 14.40
N ALA A 141 -22.37 -19.59 15.18
CA ALA A 141 -23.14 -20.81 14.93
C ALA A 141 -24.68 -20.63 14.97
N ASN A 142 -25.17 -19.51 15.53
CA ASN A 142 -26.60 -19.16 15.58
C ASN A 142 -26.98 -18.16 14.48
N GLY A 143 -26.06 -17.77 13.60
CA GLY A 143 -26.27 -16.78 12.55
C GLY A 143 -26.22 -15.32 13.04
N VAL A 144 -25.74 -15.08 14.26
CA VAL A 144 -25.60 -13.72 14.81
C VAL A 144 -24.30 -13.10 14.29
N PRO A 145 -24.31 -11.87 13.76
CA PRO A 145 -23.10 -11.16 13.35
C PRO A 145 -22.09 -11.08 14.49
N THR A 146 -20.87 -11.56 14.24
CA THR A 146 -19.78 -11.48 15.23
C THR A 146 -19.25 -10.07 15.38
N GLY A 147 -19.59 -9.15 14.47
CA GLY A 147 -19.02 -7.80 14.40
C GLY A 147 -17.75 -7.71 13.54
N VAL A 148 -17.37 -8.79 12.85
CA VAL A 148 -16.32 -8.75 11.83
C VAL A 148 -16.94 -8.68 10.43
N PHE A 149 -16.50 -7.68 9.66
CA PHE A 149 -16.98 -7.39 8.31
C PHE A 149 -15.79 -7.47 7.35
N ILE A 150 -15.90 -8.33 6.32
CA ILE A 150 -14.82 -8.57 5.35
C ILE A 150 -15.13 -7.83 4.05
N ASP A 151 -14.11 -7.18 3.50
CA ASP A 151 -14.15 -6.47 2.22
C ASP A 151 -15.40 -5.55 2.10
N ASN A 152 -16.21 -5.68 1.04
CA ASN A 152 -17.32 -4.78 0.74
C ASN A 152 -18.40 -4.72 1.85
N ALA A 153 -18.42 -5.68 2.79
CA ALA A 153 -19.33 -5.65 3.93
C ALA A 153 -18.99 -4.53 4.93
N GLU A 154 -17.79 -3.97 4.89
CA GLU A 154 -17.38 -2.84 5.75
C GLU A 154 -18.30 -1.61 5.59
N GLN A 155 -18.85 -1.42 4.38
CA GLN A 155 -19.70 -0.27 4.05
C GLN A 155 -20.96 -0.22 4.93
N LEU A 156 -21.42 -1.36 5.43
CA LEU A 156 -22.57 -1.45 6.33
C LEU A 156 -22.38 -0.63 7.62
N ILE A 157 -21.14 -0.47 8.08
CA ILE A 157 -20.80 0.37 9.24
C ILE A 157 -20.17 1.69 8.80
N ALA A 158 -19.28 1.68 7.78
CA ALA A 158 -18.53 2.87 7.37
C ALA A 158 -19.42 4.09 7.05
N GLU A 159 -20.62 3.86 6.50
CA GLU A 159 -21.59 4.92 6.17
C GLU A 159 -22.05 5.76 7.38
N VAL A 160 -21.99 5.21 8.59
CA VAL A 160 -22.42 5.90 9.83
C VAL A 160 -21.26 6.37 10.68
N VAL A 161 -20.01 6.11 10.26
CA VAL A 161 -18.81 6.61 10.94
C VAL A 161 -18.69 8.12 10.65
N PRO A 162 -18.57 8.98 11.68
CA PRO A 162 -18.36 10.40 11.46
C PRO A 162 -17.04 10.65 10.71
N PRO A 163 -17.03 11.56 9.72
CA PRO A 163 -15.78 11.96 9.09
C PRO A 163 -14.89 12.71 10.09
N PHE A 164 -13.58 12.65 9.89
CA PHE A 164 -12.64 13.50 10.64
C PHE A 164 -12.82 14.99 10.29
N ASP A 165 -12.54 15.85 11.25
CA ASP A 165 -12.54 17.30 11.06
C ASP A 165 -11.43 17.73 10.08
N GLU A 166 -11.69 18.73 9.25
CA GLU A 166 -10.70 19.20 8.24
C GLU A 166 -9.37 19.63 8.88
N ALA A 167 -9.43 20.26 10.06
CA ALA A 167 -8.24 20.67 10.80
C ALA A 167 -7.39 19.47 11.26
N ASP A 168 -8.01 18.32 11.52
CA ASP A 168 -7.31 17.09 11.92
C ASP A 168 -6.68 16.44 10.71
N LEU A 169 -7.41 16.41 9.60
CA LEU A 169 -6.92 15.89 8.32
C LEU A 169 -5.74 16.70 7.77
N GLU A 170 -5.73 18.03 7.93
CA GLU A 170 -4.57 18.87 7.57
C GLU A 170 -3.35 18.58 8.45
N ARG A 171 -3.52 18.47 9.77
CA ARG A 171 -2.41 18.12 10.67
C ARG A 171 -1.86 16.73 10.36
N GLY A 172 -2.75 15.76 10.13
CA GLY A 172 -2.38 14.41 9.73
C GLY A 172 -1.55 14.38 8.45
N LEU A 173 -1.95 15.13 7.42
CA LEU A 173 -1.18 15.23 6.18
C LEU A 173 0.19 15.88 6.39
N GLU A 174 0.27 16.93 7.20
CA GLU A 174 1.55 17.57 7.53
C GLU A 174 2.50 16.63 8.28
N GLU A 175 1.98 15.82 9.21
CA GLU A 175 2.76 14.81 9.92
C GLU A 175 3.21 13.67 9.01
N ALA A 176 2.33 13.16 8.14
CA ALA A 176 2.66 12.15 7.15
C ALA A 176 3.77 12.62 6.20
N LEU A 177 3.72 13.88 5.75
CA LEU A 177 4.76 14.49 4.92
C LEU A 177 6.12 14.57 5.64
N ARG A 178 6.14 14.92 6.92
CA ARG A 178 7.37 14.92 7.73
C ARG A 178 7.93 13.51 7.94
N GLU A 179 7.06 12.53 8.15
CA GLU A 179 7.44 11.13 8.32
C GLU A 179 8.05 10.55 7.03
N MET A 180 7.40 10.77 5.89
CA MET A 180 7.94 10.38 4.58
C MET A 180 9.29 11.05 4.29
N ALA A 181 9.39 12.37 4.53
CA ALA A 181 10.64 13.10 4.36
C ALA A 181 11.76 12.58 5.29
N ARG A 182 11.43 12.13 6.51
CA ARG A 182 12.40 11.53 7.43
C ARG A 182 13.00 10.23 6.87
N PHE A 183 12.24 9.46 6.10
CA PHE A 183 12.66 8.19 5.51
C PHE A 183 13.15 8.30 4.06
N GLY A 184 13.46 9.51 3.57
CA GLY A 184 14.04 9.67 2.23
C GLY A 184 13.04 9.61 1.08
N ILE A 185 11.73 9.56 1.37
CA ILE A 185 10.70 9.52 0.34
C ILE A 185 10.55 10.90 -0.29
N THR A 186 10.83 10.96 -1.59
CA THR A 186 10.61 12.16 -2.42
C THR A 186 9.44 11.97 -3.38
N GLY A 187 9.00 10.74 -3.63
CA GLY A 187 7.87 10.42 -4.49
C GLY A 187 6.99 9.30 -3.93
N VAL A 188 5.68 9.37 -4.15
CA VAL A 188 4.73 8.32 -3.76
C VAL A 188 3.69 8.14 -4.85
N HIS A 189 3.30 6.89 -5.12
CA HIS A 189 2.11 6.60 -5.90
C HIS A 189 0.92 6.31 -4.98
N GLU A 190 0.01 7.27 -4.86
CA GLU A 190 -1.19 7.16 -3.99
C GLU A 190 -2.22 6.22 -4.60
N ALA A 191 -2.47 5.08 -3.96
CA ALA A 191 -3.43 4.09 -4.41
C ALA A 191 -4.84 4.39 -3.86
N GLY A 192 -5.71 5.02 -4.66
CA GLY A 192 -7.09 5.29 -4.27
C GLY A 192 -7.27 6.68 -3.66
N ALA A 193 -7.00 7.71 -4.47
CA ALA A 193 -7.22 9.11 -4.12
C ALA A 193 -8.65 9.56 -4.47
N ASP A 194 -9.31 10.19 -3.50
CA ASP A 194 -10.59 10.87 -3.71
C ASP A 194 -10.41 12.37 -4.05
N VAL A 195 -11.49 13.01 -4.49
CA VAL A 195 -11.47 14.45 -4.82
C VAL A 195 -11.11 15.32 -3.59
N PRO A 196 -11.71 15.14 -2.40
CA PRO A 196 -11.37 15.94 -1.22
C PRO A 196 -9.89 15.88 -0.85
N PHE A 197 -9.27 14.70 -0.87
CA PHE A 197 -7.85 14.53 -0.60
C PHE A 197 -6.99 15.26 -1.65
N LEU A 198 -7.31 15.10 -2.94
CA LEU A 198 -6.57 15.77 -4.02
C LEU A 198 -6.71 17.29 -3.95
N ASP A 199 -7.86 17.82 -3.52
CA ASP A 199 -8.03 19.25 -3.30
C ASP A 199 -7.20 19.74 -2.10
N ARG A 200 -7.10 18.95 -1.01
CA ARG A 200 -6.18 19.25 0.09
C ARG A 200 -4.72 19.25 -0.36
N VAL A 201 -4.31 18.28 -1.20
CA VAL A 201 -2.96 18.24 -1.79
C VAL A 201 -2.68 19.50 -2.61
N LYS A 202 -3.61 19.95 -3.46
CA LYS A 202 -3.45 21.20 -4.22
C LYS A 202 -3.24 22.40 -3.29
N ARG A 203 -4.01 22.52 -2.20
CA ARG A 203 -3.83 23.58 -1.20
C ARG A 203 -2.45 23.54 -0.55
N PHE A 204 -1.97 22.34 -0.15
CA PHE A 204 -0.62 22.19 0.40
C PHE A 204 0.47 22.53 -0.61
N ILE A 205 0.25 22.28 -1.90
CA ILE A 205 1.16 22.69 -2.98
C ILE A 205 1.16 24.22 -3.13
N ASP A 206 0.00 24.87 -3.14
CA ASP A 206 -0.13 26.33 -3.26
C ASP A 206 0.49 27.07 -2.07
N GLU A 207 0.46 26.45 -0.88
CA GLU A 207 1.05 26.96 0.36
C GLU A 207 2.53 26.58 0.53
N ASP A 208 3.12 25.87 -0.45
CA ASP A 208 4.49 25.34 -0.42
C ASP A 208 4.80 24.44 0.80
N ARG A 209 3.78 23.73 1.29
CA ARG A 209 3.86 22.77 2.40
C ARG A 209 3.97 21.32 1.94
N PHE A 210 3.73 21.04 0.67
CA PHE A 210 3.79 19.68 0.12
C PHE A 210 5.22 19.27 -0.24
N THR A 211 5.81 18.35 0.53
CA THR A 211 7.25 18.00 0.48
C THR A 211 7.55 16.67 -0.23
N ILE A 212 6.64 16.19 -1.08
CA ILE A 212 6.85 15.03 -1.95
C ILE A 212 6.27 15.29 -3.35
N ARG A 213 6.52 14.36 -4.28
CA ARG A 213 5.78 14.25 -5.55
C ARG A 213 4.76 13.11 -5.47
N LEU A 214 3.53 13.38 -5.85
CA LEU A 214 2.42 12.43 -5.78
C LEU A 214 1.96 12.04 -7.18
N TYR A 215 2.04 10.74 -7.49
CA TYR A 215 1.34 10.14 -8.63
C TYR A 215 0.06 9.48 -8.14
N ALA A 216 -1.08 10.12 -8.36
CA ALA A 216 -2.35 9.67 -7.82
C ALA A 216 -3.07 8.69 -8.76
N MET A 217 -3.46 7.57 -8.18
CA MET A 217 -4.44 6.63 -8.72
C MET A 217 -5.80 7.00 -8.12
N THR A 218 -6.70 7.53 -8.93
CA THR A 218 -8.06 7.88 -8.48
C THR A 218 -8.82 6.65 -8.00
N GLU A 219 -9.72 6.83 -7.04
CA GLU A 219 -10.77 5.85 -6.76
C GLU A 219 -11.71 5.72 -7.99
N PRO A 220 -12.27 4.52 -8.25
CA PRO A 220 -13.26 4.35 -9.30
C PRO A 220 -14.55 5.14 -8.96
N GLY A 221 -15.42 5.33 -9.96
CA GLY A 221 -16.66 6.09 -9.78
C GLY A 221 -16.43 7.61 -9.76
N PRO A 222 -17.04 8.38 -8.82
CA PRO A 222 -17.07 9.84 -8.90
C PRO A 222 -15.70 10.52 -9.00
N SER A 223 -14.69 9.98 -8.30
CA SER A 223 -13.32 10.52 -8.33
C SER A 223 -12.69 10.33 -9.70
N PHE A 224 -12.73 9.11 -10.25
CA PHE A 224 -12.31 8.84 -11.62
C PHE A 224 -13.07 9.66 -12.66
N GLU A 225 -14.41 9.76 -12.56
CA GLU A 225 -15.25 10.55 -13.48
C GLU A 225 -14.87 12.03 -13.50
N ALA A 226 -14.54 12.61 -12.34
CA ALA A 226 -14.13 14.00 -12.22
C ALA A 226 -12.81 14.30 -12.97
N TYR A 227 -11.91 13.32 -13.06
CA TYR A 227 -10.59 13.50 -13.66
C TYR A 227 -10.44 12.90 -15.06
N CYS A 228 -11.24 11.89 -15.43
CA CYS A 228 -11.27 11.30 -16.77
C CYS A 228 -11.45 12.37 -17.86
N ASN A 229 -12.36 13.34 -17.64
CA ASN A 229 -12.62 14.42 -18.60
C ASN A 229 -11.44 15.37 -18.83
N ASN A 230 -10.45 15.37 -17.92
CA ASN A 230 -9.26 16.23 -17.99
C ASN A 230 -8.01 15.48 -18.52
N HIS A 231 -8.12 14.17 -18.81
CA HIS A 231 -7.09 13.23 -19.32
C HIS A 231 -5.78 13.10 -18.52
N LEU A 232 -5.10 14.19 -18.24
CA LEU A 232 -3.87 14.26 -17.44
C LEU A 232 -3.91 15.57 -16.67
N MET A 233 -3.83 15.48 -15.35
CA MET A 233 -3.68 16.67 -14.51
C MET A 233 -2.28 16.67 -13.90
N GLU A 234 -1.52 17.72 -14.19
CA GLU A 234 -0.29 18.05 -13.50
C GLU A 234 -0.50 19.35 -12.72
N TYR A 235 -0.04 19.40 -11.47
CA TYR A 235 -0.21 20.56 -10.60
C TYR A 235 1.05 20.86 -9.80
N GLY A 236 1.51 22.11 -9.90
CA GLY A 236 2.67 22.64 -9.18
C GLY A 236 3.97 21.85 -9.31
N GLY A 237 4.11 21.00 -10.33
CA GLY A 237 5.25 20.09 -10.49
C GLY A 237 5.35 18.99 -9.43
N LYS A 238 4.35 18.87 -8.54
CA LYS A 238 4.35 17.93 -7.39
C LYS A 238 3.17 16.96 -7.42
N LEU A 239 2.13 17.18 -8.20
CA LEU A 239 0.98 16.26 -8.32
C LEU A 239 0.76 15.87 -9.78
N THR A 240 0.57 14.58 -10.04
CA THR A 240 0.14 14.01 -11.31
C THR A 240 -1.07 13.11 -11.06
N VAL A 241 -2.18 13.32 -11.77
CA VAL A 241 -3.34 12.42 -11.80
C VAL A 241 -3.49 11.88 -13.22
N ARG A 242 -3.26 10.57 -13.37
CA ARG A 242 -3.27 9.87 -14.68
C ARG A 242 -3.63 8.38 -14.57
N SER A 243 -4.06 7.93 -13.40
CA SER A 243 -4.38 6.52 -13.20
C SER A 243 -5.60 6.33 -12.32
N VAL A 244 -6.12 5.10 -12.33
CA VAL A 244 -7.25 4.66 -11.52
C VAL A 244 -6.86 3.37 -10.81
N LYS A 245 -7.17 3.28 -9.50
CA LYS A 245 -6.99 2.08 -8.69
C LYS A 245 -8.24 1.21 -8.82
N MET A 246 -8.09 -0.05 -9.18
CA MET A 246 -9.18 -1.04 -9.20
C MET A 246 -8.91 -2.15 -8.19
N TYR A 247 -9.97 -2.82 -7.72
CA TYR A 247 -9.90 -3.88 -6.72
C TYR A 247 -10.59 -5.14 -7.24
N LEU A 248 -9.82 -6.20 -7.52
CA LEU A 248 -10.39 -7.47 -8.00
C LEU A 248 -10.74 -8.41 -6.86
N ASP A 249 -9.88 -8.52 -5.84
CA ASP A 249 -10.04 -9.46 -4.73
C ASP A 249 -9.59 -8.86 -3.39
N GLY A 250 -9.65 -9.68 -2.32
CA GLY A 250 -9.20 -9.31 -0.99
C GLY A 250 -7.70 -9.58 -0.75
N ALA A 251 -7.32 -9.84 0.51
CA ALA A 251 -5.96 -10.20 0.89
C ALA A 251 -5.79 -11.65 1.35
N LEU A 252 -4.55 -12.13 1.34
CA LEU A 252 -4.24 -13.51 1.67
C LEU A 252 -4.44 -13.82 3.18
N GLY A 253 -4.03 -12.89 4.05
CA GLY A 253 -4.08 -13.06 5.51
C GLY A 253 -5.50 -13.25 6.05
N SER A 254 -6.44 -12.44 5.57
CA SER A 254 -7.88 -12.49 5.87
C SER A 254 -8.66 -13.55 5.08
N ARG A 255 -7.99 -14.32 4.21
CA ARG A 255 -8.59 -15.30 3.28
C ARG A 255 -9.59 -14.70 2.28
N GLY A 256 -9.39 -13.43 1.91
CA GLY A 256 -10.21 -12.71 0.92
C GLY A 256 -9.65 -12.78 -0.51
N ALA A 257 -8.35 -13.06 -0.69
CA ALA A 257 -7.73 -13.18 -2.00
C ALA A 257 -8.36 -14.32 -2.83
N ALA A 258 -8.67 -14.05 -4.10
CA ALA A 258 -9.41 -14.98 -4.94
C ALA A 258 -8.49 -16.05 -5.52
N LEU A 259 -8.72 -17.31 -5.17
CA LEU A 259 -7.87 -18.44 -5.55
C LEU A 259 -8.53 -19.36 -6.58
N LEU A 260 -7.72 -19.95 -7.48
CA LEU A 260 -8.18 -20.95 -8.46
C LEU A 260 -8.63 -22.25 -7.79
N GLU A 261 -7.96 -22.60 -6.69
CA GLU A 261 -8.25 -23.74 -5.82
C GLU A 261 -8.49 -23.27 -4.39
N ASP A 262 -9.12 -24.10 -3.57
CA ASP A 262 -9.44 -23.76 -2.18
C ASP A 262 -8.17 -23.36 -1.38
N TYR A 263 -8.33 -22.51 -0.38
CA TYR A 263 -7.30 -22.27 0.63
C TYR A 263 -6.89 -23.60 1.26
N SER A 264 -5.58 -23.82 1.39
CA SER A 264 -5.02 -25.07 1.91
C SER A 264 -5.36 -25.30 3.38
N ASP A 265 -5.58 -24.23 4.15
CA ASP A 265 -5.98 -24.25 5.54
C ASP A 265 -7.47 -23.96 5.79
N ASP A 266 -8.26 -23.76 4.73
CA ASP A 266 -9.70 -23.49 4.81
C ASP A 266 -10.45 -24.13 3.61
N PRO A 267 -10.65 -25.47 3.63
CA PRO A 267 -11.27 -26.20 2.52
C PRO A 267 -12.70 -25.72 2.22
N GLY A 268 -13.02 -25.53 0.93
CA GLY A 268 -14.28 -24.96 0.46
C GLY A 268 -14.28 -23.43 0.35
N ASN A 269 -13.25 -22.74 0.85
CA ASN A 269 -13.07 -21.30 0.68
C ASN A 269 -12.09 -21.02 -0.45
N ARG A 270 -12.46 -20.15 -1.41
CA ARG A 270 -11.61 -19.68 -2.52
C ARG A 270 -11.40 -18.16 -2.51
N GLY A 271 -11.69 -17.52 -1.39
CA GLY A 271 -11.70 -16.07 -1.27
C GLY A 271 -12.87 -15.42 -1.99
N LEU A 272 -12.75 -14.12 -2.24
CA LEU A 272 -13.83 -13.26 -2.69
C LEU A 272 -13.39 -12.40 -3.88
N MET A 273 -14.19 -12.41 -4.95
CA MET A 273 -14.11 -11.39 -5.99
C MET A 273 -14.82 -10.13 -5.49
N ARG A 274 -14.09 -9.02 -5.35
CA ARG A 274 -14.61 -7.71 -4.96
C ARG A 274 -15.39 -7.03 -6.07
N THR A 275 -14.94 -7.24 -7.31
CA THR A 275 -15.57 -6.73 -8.53
C THR A 275 -15.93 -7.89 -9.44
N SER A 276 -17.12 -7.87 -10.04
CA SER A 276 -17.52 -8.91 -11.00
C SER A 276 -16.62 -8.83 -12.25
N PRO A 277 -16.40 -9.95 -12.97
CA PRO A 277 -15.69 -9.93 -14.25
C PRO A 277 -16.28 -8.93 -15.25
N GLU A 278 -17.60 -8.81 -15.31
CA GLU A 278 -18.30 -7.91 -16.20
C GLU A 278 -18.08 -6.43 -15.84
N ASP A 279 -18.21 -6.09 -14.55
CA ASP A 279 -17.99 -4.73 -14.06
C ASP A 279 -16.52 -4.34 -14.18
N TYR A 280 -15.60 -5.25 -13.86
CA TYR A 280 -14.17 -5.00 -14.01
C TYR A 280 -13.80 -4.74 -15.48
N ALA A 281 -14.27 -5.58 -16.40
CA ALA A 281 -14.05 -5.36 -17.83
C ALA A 281 -14.67 -4.05 -18.33
N GLN A 282 -15.81 -3.63 -17.75
CA GLN A 282 -16.41 -2.33 -18.05
C GLN A 282 -15.55 -1.16 -17.55
N LEU A 283 -15.10 -1.21 -16.29
CA LEU A 283 -14.22 -0.20 -15.70
C LEU A 283 -12.90 -0.09 -16.47
N VAL A 284 -12.30 -1.22 -16.89
CA VAL A 284 -11.10 -1.22 -17.73
C VAL A 284 -11.36 -0.50 -19.05
N ARG A 285 -12.47 -0.80 -19.75
CA ARG A 285 -12.82 -0.11 -21.00
C ARG A 285 -13.01 1.40 -20.81
N GLU A 286 -13.65 1.81 -19.72
CA GLU A 286 -13.85 3.22 -19.39
C GLU A 286 -12.51 3.93 -19.15
N ALA A 287 -11.64 3.35 -18.33
CA ALA A 287 -10.30 3.89 -18.06
C ALA A 287 -9.45 3.99 -19.34
N LEU A 288 -9.48 2.97 -20.19
CA LEU A 288 -8.79 2.99 -21.49
C LEU A 288 -9.33 4.08 -22.42
N ALA A 289 -10.66 4.29 -22.44
CA ALA A 289 -11.28 5.36 -23.22
C ALA A 289 -10.87 6.76 -22.74
N CYS A 290 -10.56 6.92 -21.45
CA CYS A 290 -10.02 8.15 -20.88
C CYS A 290 -8.51 8.32 -21.11
N GLY A 291 -7.81 7.30 -21.61
CA GLY A 291 -6.34 7.27 -21.74
C GLY A 291 -5.61 7.09 -20.40
N TYR A 292 -6.30 6.59 -19.38
CA TYR A 292 -5.77 6.39 -18.04
C TYR A 292 -5.00 5.08 -17.92
N GLN A 293 -3.96 5.09 -17.10
CA GLN A 293 -3.31 3.87 -16.65
C GLN A 293 -4.22 3.17 -15.63
N VAL A 294 -4.62 1.94 -15.93
CA VAL A 294 -5.29 1.03 -14.99
C VAL A 294 -4.27 0.34 -14.09
N ASN A 295 -4.47 0.48 -12.77
CA ASN A 295 -3.66 -0.12 -11.72
C ASN A 295 -4.59 -0.99 -10.86
N SER A 296 -4.50 -2.32 -11.03
CA SER A 296 -5.48 -3.24 -10.45
C SER A 296 -4.87 -4.07 -9.33
N HIS A 297 -5.45 -4.00 -8.14
CA HIS A 297 -5.18 -4.92 -7.03
C HIS A 297 -5.63 -6.33 -7.40
N ALA A 298 -4.67 -7.26 -7.40
CA ALA A 298 -4.91 -8.69 -7.52
C ALA A 298 -3.89 -9.47 -6.69
N ILE A 299 -4.35 -10.07 -5.59
CA ILE A 299 -3.47 -10.86 -4.70
C ILE A 299 -3.51 -12.34 -5.05
N GLY A 300 -4.69 -12.93 -5.20
CA GLY A 300 -4.86 -14.35 -5.46
C GLY A 300 -4.66 -14.73 -6.92
N ASP A 301 -4.34 -16.00 -7.19
CA ASP A 301 -4.03 -16.47 -8.55
C ASP A 301 -5.24 -16.40 -9.50
N ALA A 302 -6.48 -16.53 -9.00
CA ALA A 302 -7.67 -16.30 -9.81
C ALA A 302 -7.89 -14.82 -10.12
N GLY A 303 -7.64 -13.92 -9.15
CA GLY A 303 -7.68 -12.47 -9.37
C GLY A 303 -6.67 -12.03 -10.42
N ASN A 304 -5.43 -12.51 -10.30
CA ASN A 304 -4.35 -12.24 -11.25
C ASN A 304 -4.69 -12.75 -12.66
N ARG A 305 -5.24 -13.96 -12.78
CA ARG A 305 -5.67 -14.51 -14.08
C ARG A 305 -6.78 -13.68 -14.72
N LEU A 306 -7.80 -13.29 -13.96
CA LEU A 306 -8.88 -12.45 -14.48
C LEU A 306 -8.37 -11.08 -14.96
N LEU A 307 -7.42 -10.48 -14.22
CA LEU A 307 -6.75 -9.24 -14.63
C LEU A 307 -6.11 -9.40 -16.01
N LEU A 308 -5.28 -10.42 -16.17
CA LEU A 308 -4.54 -10.69 -17.41
C LEU A 308 -5.49 -10.97 -18.58
N ASP A 309 -6.50 -11.81 -18.36
CA ASP A 309 -7.51 -12.15 -19.38
C ASP A 309 -8.29 -10.91 -19.82
N THR A 310 -8.64 -10.03 -18.88
CA THR A 310 -9.37 -8.78 -19.17
C THR A 310 -8.51 -7.81 -19.96
N TYR A 311 -7.24 -7.64 -19.59
CA TYR A 311 -6.31 -6.77 -20.31
C TYR A 311 -6.02 -7.27 -21.72
N GLU A 312 -5.88 -8.58 -21.89
CA GLU A 312 -5.71 -9.22 -23.20
C GLU A 312 -6.94 -8.98 -24.08
N ALA A 313 -8.15 -9.21 -23.54
CA ALA A 313 -9.40 -8.98 -24.25
C ALA A 313 -9.63 -7.49 -24.59
N ALA A 314 -9.16 -6.57 -23.73
CA ALA A 314 -9.23 -5.14 -23.96
C ALA A 314 -8.20 -4.63 -24.98
N GLY A 315 -7.22 -5.46 -25.35
CA GLY A 315 -6.21 -5.11 -26.35
C GLY A 315 -5.24 -4.03 -25.89
N ILE A 316 -4.88 -4.04 -24.59
CA ILE A 316 -3.93 -3.08 -24.04
C ILE A 316 -2.59 -3.09 -24.81
N GLN A 317 -1.90 -1.96 -24.81
CA GLN A 317 -0.60 -1.79 -25.44
C GLN A 317 0.49 -1.62 -24.37
N PRO A 318 1.69 -2.20 -24.55
CA PRO A 318 2.78 -2.10 -23.57
C PRO A 318 3.17 -0.68 -23.15
N ASP A 319 3.02 0.31 -24.03
CA ASP A 319 3.34 1.72 -23.76
C ASP A 319 2.32 2.41 -22.85
N GLN A 320 1.16 1.80 -22.61
CA GLN A 320 0.17 2.24 -21.63
C GLN A 320 0.56 1.89 -20.18
N ARG A 321 1.58 1.04 -20.00
CA ARG A 321 2.22 0.72 -18.71
C ARG A 321 1.23 0.32 -17.62
N HIS A 322 0.17 -0.40 -17.96
CA HIS A 322 -0.80 -0.89 -16.96
C HIS A 322 -0.12 -1.71 -15.88
N ARG A 323 -0.69 -1.67 -14.69
CA ARG A 323 -0.08 -2.26 -13.51
C ARG A 323 -0.97 -3.33 -12.90
N ASN A 324 -0.31 -4.39 -12.46
CA ASN A 324 -0.84 -5.37 -11.54
C ASN A 324 -0.28 -5.02 -10.15
N GLU A 325 -1.15 -4.61 -9.24
CA GLU A 325 -0.77 -4.23 -7.89
C GLU A 325 -0.74 -5.47 -6.99
N HIS A 326 0.29 -5.53 -6.15
CA HIS A 326 0.71 -6.67 -5.34
C HIS A 326 1.30 -7.81 -6.16
N THR A 327 0.59 -8.30 -7.20
CA THR A 327 1.02 -9.44 -8.02
C THR A 327 1.49 -10.61 -7.12
N GLN A 328 0.76 -10.82 -6.03
CA GLN A 328 1.31 -11.52 -4.87
C GLN A 328 1.39 -13.03 -5.08
N ILE A 329 0.26 -13.67 -5.40
CA ILE A 329 0.15 -15.10 -5.71
C ILE A 329 -0.23 -15.23 -7.18
N VAL A 330 0.71 -15.62 -8.02
CA VAL A 330 0.49 -15.79 -9.46
C VAL A 330 0.58 -17.27 -9.83
N ALA A 331 -0.35 -17.78 -10.63
CA ALA A 331 -0.19 -19.11 -11.20
C ALA A 331 1.07 -19.15 -12.08
N LEU A 332 1.87 -20.21 -11.99
CA LEU A 332 3.20 -20.24 -12.63
C LEU A 332 3.13 -20.03 -14.14
N GLU A 333 2.08 -20.51 -14.79
CA GLU A 333 1.81 -20.32 -16.22
C GLU A 333 1.44 -18.87 -16.60
N ASP A 334 1.01 -18.04 -15.66
CA ASP A 334 0.62 -16.65 -15.87
C ASP A 334 1.78 -15.65 -15.65
N LEU A 335 2.88 -16.08 -15.02
CA LEU A 335 4.07 -15.22 -14.81
C LEU A 335 4.60 -14.61 -16.12
N PRO A 336 4.79 -15.36 -17.23
CA PRO A 336 5.32 -14.79 -18.47
C PRO A 336 4.39 -13.77 -19.15
N ARG A 337 3.07 -13.85 -18.91
CA ARG A 337 2.08 -12.96 -19.53
C ARG A 337 2.30 -11.49 -19.17
N HIS A 338 2.87 -11.22 -17.99
CA HIS A 338 3.24 -9.86 -17.56
C HIS A 338 4.23 -9.22 -18.55
N ALA A 339 5.26 -9.96 -18.95
CA ALA A 339 6.26 -9.49 -19.91
C ALA A 339 5.67 -9.37 -21.33
N GLU A 340 4.92 -10.38 -21.77
CA GLU A 340 4.31 -10.44 -23.10
C GLU A 340 3.38 -9.26 -23.37
N MET A 341 2.65 -8.83 -22.34
CA MET A 341 1.67 -7.74 -22.42
C MET A 341 2.24 -6.37 -22.01
N GLY A 342 3.47 -6.33 -21.49
CA GLY A 342 4.08 -5.09 -20.96
C GLY A 342 3.42 -4.58 -19.67
N ILE A 343 2.84 -5.47 -18.88
CA ILE A 343 2.25 -5.15 -17.57
C ILE A 343 3.37 -5.05 -16.54
N ILE A 344 3.33 -3.99 -15.74
CA ILE A 344 4.28 -3.79 -14.64
C ILE A 344 3.73 -4.50 -13.41
N ALA A 345 4.54 -5.35 -12.78
CA ALA A 345 4.23 -5.92 -11.48
C ALA A 345 4.67 -4.93 -10.39
N SER A 346 3.71 -4.34 -9.69
CA SER A 346 3.97 -3.43 -8.58
C SER A 346 3.89 -4.20 -7.27
N MET A 347 5.03 -4.49 -6.64
CA MET A 347 5.13 -5.48 -5.57
C MET A 347 5.74 -4.89 -4.31
N GLN A 348 5.29 -5.37 -3.15
CA GLN A 348 5.74 -4.92 -1.84
C GLN A 348 6.71 -5.91 -1.21
N PRO A 349 8.02 -5.60 -1.11
CA PRO A 349 8.98 -6.55 -0.55
C PRO A 349 8.71 -6.95 0.90
N THR A 350 8.25 -6.01 1.71
CA THR A 350 7.95 -6.21 3.14
C THR A 350 6.75 -7.13 3.37
N HIS A 351 5.74 -7.14 2.49
CA HIS A 351 4.66 -8.14 2.54
C HIS A 351 5.22 -9.57 2.53
N ALA A 352 6.27 -9.85 1.74
CA ALA A 352 6.86 -11.17 1.71
C ALA A 352 7.41 -11.61 3.06
N THR A 353 8.00 -10.67 3.82
CA THR A 353 8.61 -10.94 5.12
C THR A 353 7.59 -10.95 6.26
N SER A 354 6.49 -10.22 6.12
CA SER A 354 5.35 -10.27 7.04
C SER A 354 4.54 -11.57 6.86
N ASP A 355 4.37 -12.01 5.61
CA ASP A 355 3.51 -13.15 5.27
C ASP A 355 4.21 -14.51 5.36
N MET A 356 5.54 -14.58 5.24
CA MET A 356 6.29 -15.84 5.13
C MET A 356 6.06 -16.84 6.28
N TYR A 357 5.57 -16.38 7.43
CA TYR A 357 5.24 -17.22 8.58
C TYR A 357 4.01 -18.10 8.37
N TRP A 358 3.11 -17.72 7.47
CA TRP A 358 1.81 -18.36 7.31
C TRP A 358 1.35 -18.49 5.85
N ALA A 359 1.99 -17.81 4.89
CA ALA A 359 1.59 -17.83 3.49
C ALA A 359 1.54 -19.25 2.89
N GLU A 360 2.52 -20.10 3.23
CA GLU A 360 2.54 -21.48 2.76
C GLU A 360 1.40 -22.31 3.34
N ASP A 361 0.93 -22.02 4.56
CA ASP A 361 -0.26 -22.68 5.13
C ASP A 361 -1.52 -22.32 4.34
N ARG A 362 -1.60 -21.08 3.82
CA ARG A 362 -2.75 -20.59 3.03
C ARG A 362 -2.83 -21.22 1.64
N VAL A 363 -1.71 -21.34 0.92
CA VAL A 363 -1.72 -21.75 -0.50
C VAL A 363 -1.04 -23.09 -0.77
N GLY A 364 -0.30 -23.63 0.19
CA GLY A 364 0.40 -24.90 0.08
C GLY A 364 1.67 -24.85 -0.79
N PRO A 365 2.47 -25.93 -0.75
CA PRO A 365 3.83 -25.97 -1.32
C PRO A 365 3.88 -25.86 -2.84
N GLY A 366 2.77 -26.14 -3.53
CA GLY A 366 2.68 -26.05 -4.98
C GLY A 366 2.57 -24.61 -5.46
N ARG A 367 1.60 -23.85 -4.90
CA ARG A 367 1.21 -22.49 -5.30
C ARG A 367 2.11 -21.42 -4.70
N ILE A 368 2.69 -21.66 -3.53
CA ILE A 368 3.63 -20.70 -2.90
C ILE A 368 4.85 -20.39 -3.78
N ARG A 369 5.19 -21.25 -4.75
CA ARG A 369 6.25 -21.00 -5.73
C ARG A 369 5.97 -19.85 -6.69
N GLY A 370 4.70 -19.49 -6.87
CA GLY A 370 4.28 -18.30 -7.61
C GLY A 370 4.03 -17.09 -6.70
N ALA A 371 4.32 -17.22 -5.39
CA ALA A 371 4.17 -16.16 -4.42
C ALA A 371 5.43 -15.28 -4.38
N TYR A 372 5.28 -13.96 -4.37
CA TYR A 372 6.41 -13.03 -4.20
C TYR A 372 7.57 -13.28 -5.19
N ALA A 373 7.22 -13.70 -6.41
CA ALA A 373 8.15 -14.29 -7.37
C ALA A 373 8.91 -13.23 -8.21
N TRP A 374 9.61 -12.32 -7.53
CA TRP A 374 10.27 -11.16 -8.14
C TRP A 374 11.32 -11.54 -9.19
N ARG A 375 12.17 -12.53 -8.90
CA ARG A 375 13.19 -13.00 -9.84
C ARG A 375 12.52 -13.66 -11.04
N SER A 376 11.52 -14.51 -10.79
CA SER A 376 10.79 -15.20 -11.86
C SER A 376 10.09 -14.21 -12.81
N LEU A 377 9.54 -13.11 -12.29
CA LEU A 377 8.96 -12.04 -13.11
C LEU A 377 10.04 -11.26 -13.90
N LEU A 378 11.17 -10.91 -13.29
CA LEU A 378 12.26 -10.25 -14.02
C LEU A 378 12.86 -11.14 -15.10
N ASP A 379 13.06 -12.41 -14.81
CA ASP A 379 13.63 -13.39 -15.74
C ASP A 379 12.69 -13.67 -16.92
N SER A 380 11.38 -13.46 -16.78
CA SER A 380 10.42 -13.50 -17.89
C SER A 380 10.50 -12.25 -18.79
N GLY A 381 11.14 -11.18 -18.33
CA GLY A 381 11.24 -9.89 -19.00
C GLY A 381 10.23 -8.85 -18.52
N ALA A 382 9.45 -9.15 -17.47
CA ALA A 382 8.54 -8.18 -16.87
C ALA A 382 9.32 -7.07 -16.14
N ARG A 383 8.63 -5.98 -15.83
CA ARG A 383 9.19 -4.88 -15.04
C ARG A 383 8.59 -4.91 -13.64
N LEU A 384 9.42 -4.59 -12.65
CA LEU A 384 9.00 -4.42 -11.27
C LEU A 384 8.97 -2.94 -10.90
N ALA A 385 7.97 -2.54 -10.12
CA ALA A 385 7.98 -1.33 -9.33
C ALA A 385 7.81 -1.73 -7.87
N LEU A 386 8.61 -1.17 -6.96
CA LEU A 386 8.58 -1.56 -5.55
C LEU A 386 7.94 -0.48 -4.69
N GLY A 387 7.13 -0.91 -3.74
CA GLY A 387 6.48 -0.05 -2.75
C GLY A 387 6.40 -0.73 -1.41
N SER A 388 5.87 -0.04 -0.40
CA SER A 388 5.62 -0.62 0.92
C SER A 388 4.15 -0.96 1.14
N ASP A 389 3.24 -0.26 0.47
CA ASP A 389 1.81 -0.24 0.82
C ASP A 389 1.55 0.36 2.22
N PHE A 390 2.39 1.28 2.68
CA PHE A 390 2.16 1.96 3.96
C PHE A 390 0.76 2.62 3.99
N PRO A 391 0.06 2.62 5.14
CA PRO A 391 0.53 2.15 6.45
C PRO A 391 0.18 0.67 6.74
N VAL A 392 -0.04 -0.19 5.74
CA VAL A 392 -0.08 -1.65 5.95
C VAL A 392 1.27 -2.10 6.48
N GLU A 393 2.33 -1.73 5.74
CA GLU A 393 3.72 -1.86 6.18
C GLU A 393 4.28 -0.53 6.67
N GLN A 394 5.50 -0.59 7.21
CA GLN A 394 6.23 0.60 7.65
C GLN A 394 6.63 1.50 6.48
N VAL A 395 6.65 2.81 6.73
CA VAL A 395 6.94 3.85 5.72
C VAL A 395 8.37 3.76 5.16
N ASP A 396 9.31 3.18 5.91
CA ASP A 396 10.74 3.18 5.56
C ASP A 396 11.08 2.29 4.33
N PRO A 397 11.46 2.86 3.17
CA PRO A 397 11.80 2.06 2.00
C PRO A 397 13.09 1.24 2.17
N LEU A 398 13.94 1.55 3.16
CA LEU A 398 15.14 0.75 3.43
C LEU A 398 14.79 -0.63 3.98
N LEU A 399 13.65 -0.78 4.67
CA LEU A 399 13.09 -2.09 5.05
C LEU A 399 12.68 -2.87 3.80
N GLY A 400 12.02 -2.21 2.85
CA GLY A 400 11.66 -2.79 1.56
C GLY A 400 12.89 -3.19 0.73
N PHE A 401 13.93 -2.35 0.71
CA PHE A 401 15.20 -2.66 0.07
C PHE A 401 15.86 -3.89 0.71
N TYR A 402 15.95 -3.92 2.05
CA TYR A 402 16.50 -5.05 2.79
C TYR A 402 15.74 -6.35 2.50
N ALA A 403 14.40 -6.34 2.59
CA ALA A 403 13.55 -7.50 2.29
C ALA A 403 13.72 -7.98 0.85
N ALA A 404 13.83 -7.06 -0.11
CA ALA A 404 14.04 -7.39 -1.52
C ALA A 404 15.38 -8.11 -1.79
N VAL A 405 16.45 -7.71 -1.09
CA VAL A 405 17.80 -8.25 -1.34
C VAL A 405 18.16 -9.46 -0.49
N THR A 406 17.54 -9.60 0.69
CA THR A 406 17.86 -10.67 1.64
C THR A 406 16.77 -11.73 1.71
N ARG A 407 15.51 -11.35 1.42
CA ARG A 407 14.31 -12.16 1.68
C ARG A 407 14.15 -12.50 3.17
N GLN A 408 14.60 -11.61 4.06
CA GLN A 408 14.57 -11.76 5.51
C GLN A 408 13.76 -10.62 6.15
N ASP A 409 13.17 -10.87 7.32
CA ASP A 409 12.57 -9.84 8.17
C ASP A 409 13.63 -8.98 8.88
N ALA A 410 13.20 -7.94 9.59
CA ALA A 410 14.11 -7.08 10.36
C ALA A 410 14.89 -7.81 11.47
N SER A 411 14.51 -9.04 11.83
CA SER A 411 15.25 -9.91 12.75
C SER A 411 16.26 -10.81 12.04
N SER A 412 16.47 -10.64 10.72
CA SER A 412 17.28 -11.49 9.86
C SER A 412 16.80 -12.96 9.81
N TRP A 413 15.51 -13.19 9.95
CA TRP A 413 14.87 -14.49 9.80
C TRP A 413 14.14 -14.60 8.44
N PRO A 414 14.05 -15.80 7.84
CA PRO A 414 14.82 -16.99 8.17
C PRO A 414 16.29 -16.83 7.76
N GLU A 415 17.17 -17.60 8.37
CA GLU A 415 18.57 -17.63 7.97
C GLU A 415 18.68 -18.03 6.49
N GLY A 416 19.38 -17.21 5.69
CA GLY A 416 19.56 -17.44 4.26
C GLY A 416 18.40 -16.98 3.38
N GLY A 417 17.34 -16.40 3.96
CA GLY A 417 16.21 -15.83 3.22
C GLY A 417 15.11 -16.84 2.87
N TRP A 418 13.86 -16.38 2.87
CA TRP A 418 12.70 -17.19 2.46
C TRP A 418 12.67 -17.28 0.92
N TYR A 419 12.68 -18.46 0.30
CA TYR A 419 12.85 -18.61 -1.17
C TYR A 419 13.95 -17.70 -1.75
N PRO A 420 15.24 -17.91 -1.41
CA PRO A 420 16.32 -16.98 -1.75
C PRO A 420 16.58 -16.88 -3.26
N GLY A 421 16.10 -17.83 -4.06
CA GLY A 421 16.13 -17.74 -5.52
C GLY A 421 15.30 -16.58 -6.07
N GLU A 422 14.33 -16.07 -5.31
CA GLU A 422 13.51 -14.91 -5.68
C GLU A 422 14.12 -13.57 -5.25
N ALA A 423 15.30 -13.57 -4.64
CA ALA A 423 15.97 -12.34 -4.21
C ALA A 423 16.37 -11.44 -5.39
N LEU A 424 16.21 -10.13 -5.18
CA LEU A 424 16.71 -9.10 -6.08
C LEU A 424 18.18 -8.82 -5.80
N THR A 425 18.91 -8.41 -6.84
CA THR A 425 20.21 -7.76 -6.62
C THR A 425 19.96 -6.39 -6.00
N ARG A 426 20.96 -5.86 -5.29
CA ARG A 426 20.91 -4.49 -4.74
C ARG A 426 20.62 -3.44 -5.82
N GLN A 427 21.14 -3.62 -7.03
CA GLN A 427 20.88 -2.70 -8.14
C GLN A 427 19.42 -2.76 -8.59
N GLU A 428 18.84 -3.95 -8.72
CA GLU A 428 17.42 -4.11 -9.08
C GLU A 428 16.51 -3.56 -7.98
N ALA A 429 16.81 -3.83 -6.70
CA ALA A 429 16.05 -3.30 -5.58
C ALA A 429 16.10 -1.76 -5.53
N LEU A 430 17.29 -1.15 -5.67
CA LEU A 430 17.41 0.32 -5.69
C LEU A 430 16.64 0.92 -6.88
N ARG A 431 16.72 0.30 -8.06
CA ARG A 431 15.96 0.78 -9.22
C ARG A 431 14.45 0.67 -9.00
N GLY A 432 13.99 -0.41 -8.37
CA GLY A 432 12.59 -0.64 -8.03
C GLY A 432 11.98 0.47 -7.17
N PHE A 433 12.77 1.06 -6.26
CA PHE A 433 12.40 2.22 -5.44
C PHE A 433 12.85 3.58 -6.03
N THR A 434 13.32 3.63 -7.27
CA THR A 434 13.78 4.86 -7.91
C THR A 434 13.34 4.95 -9.37
N VAL A 435 14.21 4.63 -10.33
CA VAL A 435 13.96 4.83 -11.77
C VAL A 435 12.87 3.91 -12.33
N ASP A 436 12.70 2.69 -11.80
CA ASP A 436 11.67 1.77 -12.28
C ASP A 436 10.30 2.13 -11.69
N ALA A 437 10.25 2.64 -10.46
CA ALA A 437 9.05 3.30 -9.92
C ALA A 437 8.69 4.55 -10.75
N ALA A 438 9.65 5.43 -11.04
CA ALA A 438 9.42 6.60 -11.89
C ALA A 438 8.91 6.19 -13.28
N TYR A 439 9.45 5.10 -13.88
CA TYR A 439 8.96 4.56 -15.13
C TYR A 439 7.50 4.10 -15.03
N ALA A 440 7.11 3.45 -13.94
CA ALA A 440 5.73 3.03 -13.71
C ALA A 440 4.75 4.21 -13.62
N ALA A 441 5.22 5.42 -13.35
CA ALA A 441 4.43 6.66 -13.33
C ALA A 441 4.66 7.59 -14.54
N PHE A 442 5.39 7.16 -15.58
CA PHE A 442 5.76 7.99 -16.74
C PHE A 442 6.65 9.21 -16.40
N GLN A 443 7.44 9.10 -15.34
CA GLN A 443 8.26 10.18 -14.79
C GLN A 443 9.76 9.88 -14.90
N GLU A 444 10.17 8.81 -15.60
CA GLU A 444 11.57 8.40 -15.73
C GLU A 444 12.46 9.42 -16.44
N GLU A 445 11.89 10.38 -17.18
CA GLU A 445 12.66 11.45 -17.83
C GLU A 445 12.95 12.62 -16.87
N SER A 446 12.22 12.74 -15.77
CA SER A 446 12.33 13.85 -14.81
C SER A 446 12.74 13.42 -13.40
N LEU A 447 12.52 12.16 -13.02
CA LEU A 447 12.73 11.59 -11.68
C LEU A 447 13.56 10.29 -11.70
N GLY A 448 13.83 9.75 -10.51
CA GLY A 448 14.35 8.40 -10.29
C GLY A 448 15.85 8.21 -10.58
N SER A 449 16.57 9.24 -11.03
CA SER A 449 18.04 9.21 -11.14
C SER A 449 18.65 10.61 -11.05
N LEU A 450 19.93 10.67 -10.68
CA LEU A 450 20.70 11.92 -10.58
C LEU A 450 21.46 12.20 -11.89
N SER A 451 20.71 12.36 -12.97
CA SER A 451 21.25 12.70 -14.30
C SER A 451 20.90 14.15 -14.68
N PRO A 452 21.76 14.86 -15.44
CA PRO A 452 21.48 16.23 -15.87
C PRO A 452 20.11 16.37 -16.55
N GLY A 453 19.36 17.42 -16.19
CA GLY A 453 18.01 17.69 -16.72
C GLY A 453 16.86 17.18 -15.85
N LYS A 454 17.13 16.31 -14.88
CA LYS A 454 16.15 15.82 -13.90
C LYS A 454 16.05 16.72 -12.67
N TRP A 455 14.98 16.53 -11.91
CA TRP A 455 14.84 17.16 -10.60
C TRP A 455 15.94 16.70 -9.64
N ALA A 456 16.43 17.62 -8.82
CA ALA A 456 17.39 17.34 -7.76
C ALA A 456 16.68 16.74 -6.53
N ASP A 457 16.05 15.58 -6.74
CA ASP A 457 15.43 14.77 -5.71
C ASP A 457 16.43 13.69 -5.28
N PHE A 458 16.96 13.78 -4.05
CA PHE A 458 17.99 12.86 -3.57
C PHE A 458 17.94 12.69 -2.05
N VAL A 459 18.55 11.59 -1.61
CA VAL A 459 18.69 11.24 -0.20
C VAL A 459 20.17 11.16 0.13
N VAL A 460 20.54 11.65 1.32
CA VAL A 460 21.87 11.46 1.90
C VAL A 460 21.75 10.41 3.00
N LEU A 461 22.51 9.32 2.88
CA LEU A 461 22.58 8.23 3.84
C LEU A 461 23.92 8.27 4.61
N ASP A 462 23.92 7.85 5.86
CA ASP A 462 25.15 7.71 6.64
C ASP A 462 25.95 6.43 6.36
N GLY A 463 25.37 5.50 5.58
CA GLY A 463 26.01 4.26 5.14
C GLY A 463 25.69 3.89 3.68
N ASP A 464 26.51 2.99 3.11
CA ASP A 464 26.35 2.51 1.74
C ASP A 464 25.55 1.20 1.68
N ILE A 465 24.24 1.31 1.44
CA ILE A 465 23.34 0.15 1.27
C ILE A 465 23.74 -0.76 0.08
N MET A 466 24.57 -0.27 -0.85
CA MET A 466 25.01 -1.03 -2.02
C MET A 466 26.16 -2.00 -1.70
N SER A 467 26.89 -1.77 -0.61
CA SER A 467 28.03 -2.59 -0.20
C SER A 467 27.94 -3.14 1.22
N ALA A 468 27.06 -2.60 2.06
CA ALA A 468 26.82 -3.08 3.42
C ALA A 468 26.45 -4.58 3.44
N PRO A 469 26.98 -5.36 4.40
CA PRO A 469 26.45 -6.68 4.74
C PRO A 469 24.93 -6.62 4.99
N GLY A 470 24.22 -7.73 4.73
CA GLY A 470 22.76 -7.77 4.79
C GLY A 470 22.19 -7.12 6.07
N PRO A 471 22.49 -7.64 7.27
CA PRO A 471 21.98 -7.08 8.53
C PRO A 471 22.32 -5.59 8.71
N ASP A 472 23.52 -5.16 8.34
CA ASP A 472 24.00 -3.79 8.50
C ASP A 472 23.22 -2.77 7.63
N ILE A 473 22.44 -3.21 6.64
CA ILE A 473 21.54 -2.32 5.88
C ILE A 473 20.47 -1.71 6.81
N LEU A 474 20.01 -2.45 7.81
CA LEU A 474 18.98 -1.99 8.75
C LEU A 474 19.49 -0.89 9.70
N ASP A 475 20.81 -0.74 9.83
CA ASP A 475 21.44 0.30 10.65
C ASP A 475 21.70 1.59 9.86
N VAL A 476 21.51 1.59 8.53
CA VAL A 476 21.70 2.79 7.69
C VAL A 476 20.53 3.73 7.86
N GLU A 477 20.82 5.00 8.14
CA GLU A 477 19.81 6.02 8.37
C GLU A 477 19.86 7.13 7.33
N VAL A 478 18.68 7.69 7.05
CA VAL A 478 18.55 8.91 6.25
C VAL A 478 19.00 10.11 7.08
N VAL A 479 20.01 10.81 6.56
CA VAL A 479 20.55 12.03 7.16
C VAL A 479 19.84 13.26 6.63
N GLU A 480 19.61 13.29 5.31
CA GLU A 480 18.95 14.40 4.62
C GLU A 480 18.07 13.90 3.49
N THR A 481 16.99 14.64 3.23
CA THR A 481 16.13 14.43 2.06
C THR A 481 15.93 15.74 1.35
N TRP A 482 16.08 15.70 0.03
CA TRP A 482 16.05 16.86 -0.84
C TRP A 482 15.00 16.66 -1.92
N LEU A 483 14.15 17.67 -2.10
CA LEU A 483 13.12 17.72 -3.12
C LEU A 483 13.34 18.96 -3.99
N GLY A 484 13.55 18.77 -5.28
CA GLY A 484 13.75 19.87 -6.23
C GLY A 484 14.94 20.76 -5.92
N GLY A 485 15.95 20.26 -5.19
CA GLY A 485 17.10 21.05 -4.73
C GLY A 485 16.88 21.78 -3.40
N GLU A 486 15.75 21.58 -2.73
CA GLU A 486 15.46 22.11 -1.40
C GLU A 486 15.51 21.00 -0.35
N ARG A 487 16.15 21.25 0.78
CA ARG A 487 16.25 20.28 1.87
C ARG A 487 14.94 20.27 2.67
N VAL A 488 14.18 19.18 2.55
CA VAL A 488 12.90 18.98 3.25
C VAL A 488 13.05 18.23 4.58
N TYR A 489 14.19 17.56 4.78
CA TYR A 489 14.52 16.89 6.05
C TYR A 489 16.03 16.96 6.35
N SER A 490 16.35 17.05 7.63
CA SER A 490 17.70 16.93 8.19
C SER A 490 17.57 16.31 9.58
N ARG A 491 18.35 15.27 9.86
CA ARG A 491 18.39 14.63 11.17
C ARG A 491 18.92 15.55 12.27
#